data_AF-A0A087TZN3-F1
#
_entry.id   AF-A0A087TZN3-F1
#
_cell.length_a   1.000
_cell.length_b   1.000
_cell.length_c   1.000
_cell.angle_alpha   90.00
_cell.angle_beta   90.00
_cell.angle_gamma   90.00
#
_symmetry.space_group_name_H-M   'P 1'
#
loop_
_entity.id
_entity.type
_entity.pdbx_description
1 polymer ?
#
loop_
_entity_poly.entity_id
_entity_poly.type
_entity_poly.pdbx_seq_one_letter_code
_entity_poly.pdbx_strand_id
1 'polypeptide(L)'
;MKSDILEDLTPDDVRCLIESEDEFHRKGAFTRVFPSETSSKYFVYFEHIRYYNLLLDAWEKRYYKNRNTGISHLQQLCNEKYHLQINMHYKDSNQMPKIDISFFYFQIWTNYMILKILYFKLQSPQD
;
A
#
# COMPACT_ATOMS: atom_id res chain seq x y z
N MET A 1 23.60 -9.37 10.05
CA MET A 1 23.00 -9.03 8.75
C MET A 1 21.51 -8.87 8.97
N LYS A 2 20.99 -7.65 8.97
CA LYS A 2 19.54 -7.42 9.03
C LYS A 2 19.04 -7.80 7.64
N SER A 3 18.29 -8.89 7.51
CA SER A 3 17.48 -9.12 6.31
C SER A 3 16.65 -7.85 6.12
N ASP A 4 16.83 -7.18 4.99
CA ASP A 4 16.01 -6.02 4.65
C ASP A 4 14.58 -6.53 4.50
N ILE A 5 13.65 -6.00 5.31
CA ILE A 5 12.24 -6.43 5.35
C ILE A 5 11.59 -6.32 3.96
N LEU A 6 12.19 -5.52 3.07
CA LEU A 6 11.75 -5.30 1.71
C LEU A 6 12.19 -6.38 0.70
N GLU A 7 13.07 -7.31 1.09
CA GLU A 7 13.55 -8.39 0.22
C GLU A 7 12.64 -9.63 0.25
N ASP A 8 11.81 -9.78 1.29
CA ASP A 8 10.85 -10.88 1.45
C ASP A 8 9.46 -10.33 1.80
N LEU A 9 8.87 -9.59 0.85
CA LEU A 9 7.55 -8.99 1.03
C LEU A 9 6.48 -10.06 0.92
N THR A 10 5.63 -10.17 1.94
CA THR A 10 4.43 -11.01 1.86
C THR A 10 3.33 -10.34 1.01
N PRO A 11 2.33 -11.09 0.51
CA PRO A 11 1.18 -10.49 -0.17
C PRO A 11 0.45 -9.44 0.67
N ASP A 12 0.42 -9.61 1.99
CA ASP A 12 -0.13 -8.64 2.95
C ASP A 12 0.71 -7.35 3.00
N ASP A 13 2.03 -7.49 2.97
CA ASP A 13 2.95 -6.35 2.98
C ASP A 13 2.82 -5.51 1.72
N VAL A 14 2.70 -6.17 0.57
CA VAL A 14 2.48 -5.50 -0.71
C VAL A 14 1.18 -4.71 -0.69
N ARG A 15 0.10 -5.24 -0.10
CA ARG A 15 -1.16 -4.49 0.07
C ARG A 15 -0.98 -3.25 0.95
N CYS A 16 -0.35 -3.40 2.10
CA CYS A 16 -0.06 -2.29 3.01
C CYS A 16 0.80 -1.19 2.34
N LEU A 17 1.79 -1.59 1.54
CA LEU A 17 2.63 -0.65 0.79
C LEU A 17 1.88 0.07 -0.33
N ILE A 18 1.02 -0.64 -1.07
CA ILE A 18 0.15 -0.05 -2.10
C ILE A 18 -0.78 1.01 -1.47
N GLU A 19 -1.43 0.67 -0.36
CA GLU A 19 -2.31 1.58 0.37
C GLU A 19 -1.58 2.84 0.83
N SER A 20 -0.39 2.66 1.39
CA SER A 20 0.46 3.77 1.83
C SER A 20 0.86 4.68 0.65
N GLU A 21 1.26 4.13 -0.49
CA GLU A 21 1.61 4.96 -1.65
C GLU A 21 0.38 5.68 -2.22
N ASP A 22 -0.77 5.02 -2.30
CA ASP A 22 -2.02 5.63 -2.76
C ASP A 22 -2.49 6.77 -1.82
N GLU A 23 -2.39 6.58 -0.50
CA GLU A 23 -2.61 7.65 0.48
C GLU A 23 -1.66 8.83 0.27
N PHE A 24 -0.36 8.56 0.04
CA PHE A 24 0.63 9.61 -0.20
C PHE A 24 0.34 10.41 -1.48
N HIS A 25 -0.15 9.75 -2.54
CA HIS A 25 -0.54 10.43 -3.77
C HIS A 25 -1.82 11.25 -3.60
N ARG A 26 -2.77 10.78 -2.79
CA ARG A 26 -4.04 11.46 -2.52
C ARG A 26 -4.00 12.50 -1.40
N LYS A 27 -2.87 12.67 -0.71
CA LYS A 27 -2.75 13.54 0.47
C LYS A 27 -3.12 15.01 0.22
N GLY A 28 -3.06 15.50 -1.01
CA GLY A 28 -3.36 16.91 -1.34
C GLY A 28 -2.49 17.87 -0.53
N ALA A 29 -3.11 18.73 0.28
CA ALA A 29 -2.44 19.70 1.15
C ALA A 29 -1.90 19.11 2.46
N PHE A 30 -2.22 17.85 2.79
CA PHE A 30 -1.69 17.18 3.97
C PHE A 30 -0.27 16.69 3.73
N THR A 31 0.51 16.63 4.81
CA THR A 31 1.87 16.08 4.77
C THR A 31 1.95 14.87 5.69
N ARG A 32 2.61 13.81 5.20
CA ARG A 32 2.90 12.61 5.99
C ARG A 32 3.98 12.95 7.03
N VAL A 33 3.58 12.94 8.30
CA VAL A 33 4.50 13.20 9.43
C VAL A 33 5.27 11.93 9.82
N PHE A 34 4.62 10.77 9.71
CA PHE A 34 5.19 9.46 10.02
C PHE A 34 4.56 8.39 9.11
N PRO A 35 5.32 7.41 8.58
CA PRO A 35 6.78 7.41 8.49
C PRO A 35 7.29 8.44 7.47
N SER A 36 8.44 9.05 7.75
CA SER A 36 9.19 9.97 6.89
C SER A 36 10.70 9.70 7.04
N GLU A 37 11.53 10.26 6.15
CA GLU A 37 13.00 10.08 6.13
C GLU A 37 13.66 10.22 7.52
N THR A 38 13.15 11.12 8.36
CA THR A 38 13.75 11.44 9.67
C THR A 38 12.92 10.97 10.86
N SER A 39 11.76 10.34 10.63
CA SER A 39 10.83 10.01 11.71
C SER A 39 11.17 8.74 12.48
N SER A 40 12.16 7.95 12.05
CA SER A 40 12.54 6.71 12.75
C SER A 40 13.00 6.96 14.18
N LYS A 41 13.48 8.18 14.50
CA LYS A 41 13.84 8.56 15.87
C LYS A 41 12.66 8.48 16.84
N TYR A 42 11.42 8.59 16.35
CA TYR A 42 10.23 8.55 17.19
C TYR A 42 9.87 7.14 17.66
N PHE A 43 10.48 6.08 17.11
CA PHE A 43 10.25 4.71 17.55
C PHE A 43 10.56 4.48 19.03
N VAL A 44 11.46 5.28 19.62
CA VAL A 44 11.79 5.20 21.05
C VAL A 44 10.59 5.51 21.96
N TYR A 45 9.59 6.23 21.45
CA TYR A 45 8.40 6.60 22.21
C TYR A 45 7.26 5.57 22.10
N PHE A 46 7.44 4.51 21.32
CA PHE A 46 6.43 3.47 21.18
C PHE A 46 6.66 2.41 22.25
N GLU A 47 5.62 2.10 23.05
CA GLU A 47 5.67 0.97 24.00
C GLU A 47 5.96 -0.35 23.28
N HIS A 48 5.35 -0.54 22.09
CA HIS A 48 5.59 -1.69 21.22
C HIS A 48 5.65 -1.26 19.75
N ILE A 49 6.78 -1.48 19.10
CA ILE A 49 6.95 -1.21 17.67
C ILE A 49 6.26 -2.33 16.88
N ARG A 50 5.24 -1.97 16.10
CA ARG A 50 4.54 -2.92 15.23
C ARG A 50 5.32 -3.18 13.94
N TYR A 51 5.17 -4.39 13.41
CA TYR A 51 5.82 -4.81 12.17
C TYR A 51 5.55 -3.84 11.00
N TYR A 52 4.29 -3.45 10.76
CA TYR A 52 3.96 -2.52 9.69
C TYR A 52 4.61 -1.13 9.85
N ASN A 53 4.87 -0.70 11.08
CA ASN A 53 5.58 0.56 11.28
C ASN A 53 7.04 0.43 10.81
N LEU A 54 7.67 -0.73 11.03
CA LEU A 54 9.02 -1.02 10.53
C LEU A 54 9.03 -1.20 9.00
N LEU A 55 8.03 -1.88 8.44
CA LEU A 55 7.86 -2.06 7.00
C LEU A 55 7.79 -0.70 6.29
N LEU A 56 6.89 0.17 6.75
CA LEU A 56 6.68 1.48 6.14
C LEU A 56 7.89 2.41 6.35
N ASP A 57 8.57 2.33 7.49
CA ASP A 57 9.82 3.08 7.72
C ASP A 57 10.97 2.60 6.83
N ALA A 58 11.11 1.28 6.63
CA ALA A 58 12.08 0.71 5.69
C ALA A 58 11.78 1.14 4.25
N TRP A 59 10.50 1.07 3.84
CA TRP A 59 10.04 1.52 2.53
C TRP A 59 10.37 2.99 2.28
N GLU A 60 10.04 3.84 3.25
CA GLU A 60 10.33 5.26 3.20
C GLU A 60 11.84 5.51 3.07
N LYS A 61 12.68 4.86 3.88
CA LYS A 61 14.14 4.99 3.80
C LYS A 61 14.73 4.57 2.44
N ARG A 62 14.19 3.52 1.83
CA ARG A 62 14.67 3.00 0.55
C ARG A 62 14.26 3.89 -0.62
N TYR A 63 13.02 4.38 -0.60
CA TYR A 63 12.40 5.01 -1.77
C TYR A 63 12.09 6.51 -1.61
N TYR A 64 12.42 7.18 -0.49
CA TYR A 64 12.13 8.61 -0.36
C TYR A 64 12.80 9.47 -1.44
N LYS A 65 14.07 9.21 -1.80
CA LYS A 65 14.78 9.98 -2.85
C LYS A 65 14.27 9.68 -4.24
N ASN A 66 13.82 8.46 -4.48
CA ASN A 66 13.40 8.00 -5.80
C ASN A 66 12.12 7.16 -5.71
N ARG A 67 11.02 7.84 -5.38
CA ARG A 67 9.72 7.21 -5.14
C ARG A 67 9.20 6.44 -6.34
N ASN A 68 9.50 6.93 -7.55
CA ASN A 68 9.10 6.30 -8.80
C ASN A 68 9.63 4.86 -8.90
N THR A 69 10.84 4.57 -8.42
CA THR A 69 11.36 3.19 -8.42
C THR A 69 10.59 2.26 -7.48
N GLY A 70 10.15 2.75 -6.32
CA GLY A 70 9.28 2.01 -5.41
C GLY A 70 7.91 1.75 -6.02
N ILE A 71 7.30 2.76 -6.64
CA ILE A 71 6.03 2.62 -7.34
C ILE A 71 6.14 1.60 -8.47
N SER A 72 7.19 1.67 -9.30
CA SER A 72 7.40 0.69 -10.37
C SER A 72 7.56 -0.74 -9.85
N HIS A 73 8.22 -0.92 -8.70
CA HIS A 73 8.33 -2.22 -8.05
C HIS A 73 6.95 -2.74 -7.59
N LEU A 74 6.14 -1.90 -6.94
CA LEU A 74 4.76 -2.28 -6.56
C LEU A 74 3.88 -2.56 -7.79
N GLN A 75 4.04 -1.80 -8.87
CA GLN A 75 3.32 -2.03 -10.12
C GLN A 75 3.67 -3.39 -10.74
N GLN A 76 4.94 -3.79 -10.71
CA GLN A 76 5.35 -5.12 -11.15
C GLN A 76 4.66 -6.22 -10.32
N LEU A 77 4.70 -6.12 -8.99
CA LEU A 77 4.02 -7.07 -8.09
C LEU A 77 2.49 -7.07 -8.28
N CYS A 78 1.91 -5.92 -8.66
CA CYS A 78 0.50 -5.82 -9.04
C CYS A 78 0.18 -6.58 -10.33
N ASN A 79 1.02 -6.41 -11.36
CA ASN A 79 0.87 -7.08 -12.65
C ASN A 79 0.99 -8.61 -12.51
N GLU A 80 1.86 -9.07 -11.61
CA GLU A 80 2.02 -10.48 -11.25
C GLU A 80 0.88 -11.01 -10.36
N LYS A 81 -0.07 -10.14 -9.97
CA LYS A 81 -1.18 -10.46 -9.04
C LYS A 81 -0.71 -11.01 -7.69
N TYR A 82 0.52 -10.69 -7.29
CA TYR A 82 1.13 -11.22 -6.07
C TYR A 82 0.32 -10.82 -4.81
N HIS A 83 -0.15 -9.58 -4.75
CA HIS A 83 -1.02 -9.06 -3.68
C HIS A 83 -2.40 -9.74 -3.57
N LEU A 84 -2.81 -10.53 -4.58
CA LEU A 84 -4.04 -11.32 -4.56
C LEU A 84 -3.81 -12.74 -4.02
N GLN A 85 -2.56 -13.15 -3.84
CA GLN A 85 -2.24 -14.44 -3.27
C GLN A 85 -2.65 -14.45 -1.80
N ILE A 86 -3.59 -15.33 -1.45
CA ILE A 86 -3.98 -15.55 -0.07
C ILE A 86 -2.87 -16.38 0.58
N ASN A 87 -2.23 -15.84 1.62
CA ASN A 87 -1.37 -16.63 2.48
C ASN A 87 -2.24 -17.69 3.18
N MET A 88 -2.31 -18.89 2.60
CA MET A 88 -3.08 -20.03 3.11
C MET A 88 -2.51 -20.62 4.41
N HIS A 89 -1.48 -20.01 5.01
CA HIS A 89 -0.94 -20.44 6.30
C HIS A 89 -1.72 -19.85 7.49
N TYR A 90 -3.05 -19.96 7.45
CA TYR A 90 -3.91 -19.77 8.62
C TYR A 90 -3.99 -21.09 9.38
N LYS A 91 -3.15 -21.26 10.41
CA LYS A 91 -3.34 -22.29 11.45
C LYS A 91 -4.09 -21.68 12.63
N ASP A 92 -5.12 -22.40 13.04
CA ASP A 92 -6.20 -22.12 14.01
C ASP A 92 -6.00 -21.20 15.22
N SER A 93 -7.17 -20.63 15.58
CA SER A 93 -7.72 -20.26 16.90
C SER A 93 -7.62 -18.79 17.38
N ASN A 94 -8.80 -18.14 17.36
CA ASN A 94 -9.26 -17.03 18.21
C ASN A 94 -8.84 -15.57 17.95
N GLN A 95 -8.52 -15.19 16.71
CA GLN A 95 -8.84 -13.86 16.18
C GLN A 95 -8.57 -13.85 14.67
N MET A 96 -9.62 -13.96 13.86
CA MET A 96 -9.52 -13.49 12.49
C MET A 96 -9.52 -11.96 12.54
N PRO A 97 -8.46 -11.26 12.06
CA PRO A 97 -8.68 -9.93 11.53
C PRO A 97 -9.64 -10.12 10.35
N LYS A 98 -10.80 -9.46 10.43
CA LYS A 98 -11.76 -9.42 9.34
C LYS A 98 -10.99 -9.00 8.09
N ILE A 99 -10.86 -9.91 7.12
CA ILE A 99 -10.33 -9.58 5.81
C ILE A 99 -11.27 -8.50 5.29
N ASP A 100 -10.80 -7.26 5.22
CA ASP A 100 -11.64 -6.19 4.75
C ASP A 100 -11.79 -6.32 3.23
N ILE A 101 -12.85 -7.01 2.84
CA ILE A 101 -13.26 -7.19 1.45
C ILE A 101 -13.67 -5.84 0.83
N SER A 102 -13.83 -4.78 1.65
CA SER A 102 -14.06 -3.43 1.15
C SER A 102 -13.01 -3.01 0.14
N PHE A 103 -11.77 -3.52 0.23
CA PHE A 103 -10.70 -3.17 -0.71
C PHE A 103 -10.87 -3.81 -2.09
N PHE A 104 -11.38 -5.06 -2.17
CA PHE A 104 -11.77 -5.65 -3.44
C PHE A 104 -12.93 -4.88 -4.08
N TYR A 105 -13.90 -4.47 -3.26
CA TYR A 105 -15.01 -3.65 -3.74
C TYR A 105 -14.56 -2.23 -4.11
N PHE A 106 -13.62 -1.61 -3.40
CA PHE A 106 -13.11 -0.27 -3.72
C PHE A 106 -12.25 -0.26 -4.97
N GLN A 107 -11.35 -1.23 -5.14
CA GLN A 107 -10.52 -1.33 -6.35
C GLN A 107 -11.34 -1.69 -7.59
N ILE A 108 -12.33 -2.59 -7.47
CA ILE A 108 -13.24 -2.91 -8.59
C ILE A 108 -14.18 -1.73 -8.86
N TRP A 109 -14.72 -1.07 -7.82
CA TRP A 109 -15.67 0.04 -7.96
C TRP A 109 -15.02 1.32 -8.47
N THR A 110 -13.81 1.69 -8.02
CA THR A 110 -13.07 2.85 -8.55
C THR A 110 -12.72 2.66 -10.02
N ASN A 111 -12.26 1.47 -10.41
CA ASN A 111 -12.03 1.15 -11.83
C ASN A 111 -13.32 1.16 -12.65
N TYR A 112 -14.42 0.62 -12.12
CA TYR A 112 -15.73 0.66 -12.81
C TYR A 112 -16.29 2.09 -12.90
N MET A 113 -16.09 2.94 -11.89
CA MET A 113 -16.50 4.35 -11.90
C MET A 113 -15.68 5.17 -12.88
N ILE A 114 -14.36 5.01 -12.91
CA ILE A 114 -13.46 5.72 -13.84
C ILE A 114 -13.80 5.35 -15.28
N LEU A 115 -14.01 4.07 -15.57
CA LEU A 115 -14.44 3.60 -16.90
C LEU A 115 -15.81 4.17 -17.28
N LYS A 116 -16.77 4.25 -16.34
CA LYS A 116 -18.10 4.79 -16.59
C LYS A 116 -18.09 6.31 -16.81
N ILE A 117 -17.21 7.04 -16.12
CA ILE A 117 -16.98 8.49 -16.32
C ILE A 117 -16.33 8.75 -17.68
N LEU A 118 -15.31 7.97 -18.06
CA LEU A 118 -14.65 8.10 -19.36
C LEU A 118 -15.60 7.77 -20.51
N TYR A 119 -16.41 6.72 -20.37
CA TYR A 119 -17.43 6.35 -21.35
C TYR A 119 -18.47 7.46 -21.55
N PHE A 120 -18.99 8.04 -20.46
CA PHE A 120 -19.96 9.13 -20.55
C PHE A 120 -19.37 10.42 -21.16
N LYS A 121 -18.09 10.69 -20.90
CA LYS A 121 -17.37 11.84 -21.48
C LYS A 121 -17.08 11.70 -22.97
N LEU A 122 -17.00 10.46 -23.48
CA LEU A 122 -16.87 10.16 -24.92
C LEU A 122 -18.21 10.26 -25.68
N GLN A 123 -19.35 10.26 -24.98
CA GLN A 123 -20.70 10.35 -25.56
C GLN A 123 -21.34 11.74 -25.47
N SER A 124 -20.70 12.71 -24.82
CA SER A 124 -21.17 14.11 -24.88
C SER A 124 -20.81 14.72 -26.24
N PRO A 125 -21.78 15.33 -26.96
CA PRO A 125 -21.50 16.11 -28.16
C PRO A 125 -20.52 17.24 -27.79
N GLN A 126 -19.50 17.45 -28.61
CA GLN A 126 -18.65 18.64 -28.52
C GLN A 126 -19.48 19.81 -29.05
N ASP A 127 -20.05 20.61 -28.14
CA ASP A 127 -20.54 21.96 -28.44
C ASP A 127 -19.37 22.95 -28.45
#